data_AF-B2A013-F1
#
_entry.id   AF-B2A013-F1
#
_cell.length_a   1.000
_cell.length_b   1.000
_cell.length_c   1.000
_cell.angle_alpha   90.00
_cell.angle_beta   90.00
_cell.angle_gamma   90.00
#
_symmetry.space_group_name_H-M   'P 1'
#
loop_
_entity.id
_entity.type
_entity.pdbx_description
1 polymer ?
#
loop_
_entity_poly.entity_id
_entity_poly.type
_entity_poly.pdbx_seq_one_letter_code
_entity_poly.pdbx_strand_id
1 'polypeptide(L)'
;MQESLLNSLCAQRSAIHARWDVLLRTERVTSPLAYPDALVHLIEWALDQIFAGLRDPATRKKAEHAGGRSAARPECPCGRNPLLAFFLAGEQALLEALVLEQAAHLPIDPAQRDTALNQLYYVIRAIARREVDAFCSVCQHRLAQVAHPAKQASAVAVPTAEVAHTAATPAT
;
A
#
# COMPACT_ATOMS: atom_id res chain seq x y z
N MET A 1 3.95 -4.05 19.89
CA MET A 1 4.57 -5.31 19.44
C MET A 1 5.43 -5.78 20.60
N GLN A 2 5.62 -7.08 20.78
CA GLN A 2 6.55 -7.56 21.80
C GLN A 2 7.96 -7.07 21.49
N GLU A 3 8.70 -6.67 22.53
CA GLU A 3 10.01 -6.06 22.36
C GLU A 3 11.04 -7.06 21.79
N SER A 4 10.95 -8.33 22.19
CA SER A 4 11.77 -9.42 21.64
C SER A 4 11.61 -9.56 20.13
N LEU A 5 10.35 -9.65 19.65
CA LEU A 5 10.03 -9.75 18.23
C LEU A 5 10.52 -8.53 17.45
N LEU A 6 10.34 -7.32 18.01
CA LEU A 6 10.82 -6.09 17.39
C LEU A 6 12.35 -6.04 17.30
N ASN A 7 13.05 -6.51 18.32
CA ASN A 7 14.50 -6.61 18.32
C ASN A 7 14.99 -7.63 17.30
N SER A 8 14.32 -8.78 17.15
CA SER A 8 14.63 -9.75 16.09
C SER A 8 14.44 -9.16 14.69
N LEU A 9 13.36 -8.40 14.46
CA LEU A 9 13.16 -7.70 13.19
C LEU A 9 14.26 -6.65 12.93
N CYS A 10 14.69 -5.92 13.96
CA CYS A 10 15.79 -4.97 13.85
C CYS A 10 17.11 -5.68 13.54
N ALA A 11 17.35 -6.87 14.10
CA ALA A 11 18.54 -7.67 13.78
C ALA A 11 18.53 -8.15 12.31
N GLN A 12 17.35 -8.32 11.71
CA GLN A 12 17.18 -8.69 10.30
C GLN A 12 17.13 -7.52 9.33
N ARG A 13 17.46 -6.30 9.79
CA ARG A 13 17.36 -5.08 8.98
C ARG A 13 17.99 -5.22 7.59
N SER A 14 19.19 -5.77 7.50
CA SER A 14 19.90 -5.95 6.21
C SER A 14 19.18 -6.93 5.29
N ALA A 15 18.61 -8.00 5.83
CA ALA A 15 17.83 -8.97 5.07
C ALA A 15 16.51 -8.35 4.58
N ILE A 16 15.83 -7.57 5.43
CA ILE A 16 14.62 -6.83 5.05
C ILE A 16 14.94 -5.82 3.95
N HIS A 17 16.03 -5.06 4.07
CA HIS A 17 16.47 -4.13 3.03
C HIS A 17 16.68 -4.84 1.69
N ALA A 18 17.49 -5.90 1.68
CA ALA A 18 17.76 -6.66 0.46
C ALA A 18 16.47 -7.23 -0.16
N ARG A 19 15.56 -7.74 0.68
CA ARG A 19 14.28 -8.26 0.20
C ARG A 19 13.38 -7.16 -0.37
N TRP A 20 13.32 -5.99 0.27
CA TRP A 20 12.59 -4.84 -0.22
C TRP A 20 13.14 -4.38 -1.57
N ASP A 21 14.46 -4.24 -1.73
CA ASP A 21 15.08 -3.88 -3.01
C ASP A 21 14.70 -4.86 -4.13
N VAL A 22 14.79 -6.17 -3.87
CA VAL A 22 14.37 -7.21 -4.83
C VAL A 22 12.91 -7.03 -5.24
N LEU A 23 12.00 -6.87 -4.26
CA LEU A 23 10.58 -6.68 -4.53
C LEU A 23 10.32 -5.40 -5.32
N LEU A 24 10.97 -4.30 -4.95
CA LEU A 24 10.82 -3.00 -5.61
C LEU A 24 11.22 -3.06 -7.09
N ARG A 25 12.25 -3.84 -7.42
CA ARG A 25 12.69 -4.06 -8.81
C ARG A 25 11.71 -4.87 -9.65
N THR A 26 10.79 -5.61 -9.02
CA THR A 26 9.71 -6.33 -9.73
C THR A 26 8.49 -5.47 -10.00
N GLU A 27 8.35 -4.34 -9.32
CA GLU A 27 7.21 -3.45 -9.48
C GLU A 27 7.25 -2.67 -10.79
N ARG A 28 6.06 -2.32 -11.29
CA ARG A 28 5.94 -1.52 -12.51
C ARG A 28 6.38 -0.07 -12.26
N VAL A 29 7.30 0.43 -13.07
CA VAL A 29 7.69 1.85 -13.08
C VAL A 29 6.55 2.70 -13.67
N THR A 30 5.95 3.57 -12.84
CA THR A 30 4.80 4.42 -13.23
C THR A 30 5.19 5.87 -13.55
N SER A 31 6.40 6.29 -13.19
CA SER A 31 6.96 7.61 -13.48
C SER A 31 8.50 7.56 -13.47
N PRO A 32 9.20 8.57 -14.02
CA PRO A 32 10.67 8.63 -13.96
C PRO A 32 11.24 8.67 -12.53
N LEU A 33 10.44 9.09 -11.54
CA LEU A 33 10.86 9.07 -10.13
C LEU A 33 10.57 7.72 -9.45
N ALA A 34 9.90 6.80 -10.15
CA ALA A 34 9.57 5.46 -9.67
C ALA A 34 10.60 4.40 -10.07
N TYR A 35 11.75 4.80 -10.66
CA TYR A 35 12.83 3.86 -10.93
C TYR A 35 13.40 3.32 -9.61
N PRO A 36 13.60 2.00 -9.47
CA PRO A 36 14.09 1.40 -8.22
C PRO A 36 15.39 2.00 -7.72
N ASP A 37 16.32 2.32 -8.61
CA ASP A 37 17.63 2.89 -8.24
C ASP A 37 17.51 4.28 -7.60
N ALA A 38 16.46 5.04 -7.93
CA ALA A 38 16.19 6.33 -7.27
C ALA A 38 15.59 6.16 -5.87
N LEU A 39 14.91 5.04 -5.62
CA LEU A 39 14.11 4.80 -4.43
C LEU A 39 14.81 3.91 -3.40
N VAL A 40 15.76 3.06 -3.80
CA VAL A 40 16.45 2.11 -2.91
C VAL A 40 17.14 2.84 -1.73
N HIS A 41 17.64 4.04 -1.98
CA HIS A 41 18.29 4.87 -0.95
C HIS A 41 17.32 5.34 0.15
N LEU A 42 16.00 5.32 -0.10
CA LEU A 42 14.98 5.67 0.88
C LEU A 42 14.64 4.51 1.82
N ILE A 43 15.05 3.28 1.52
CA ILE A 43 14.70 2.08 2.30
C ILE A 43 15.21 2.21 3.73
N GLU A 44 16.48 2.58 3.92
CA GLU A 44 17.07 2.72 5.27
C GLU A 44 16.32 3.76 6.11
N TRP A 45 16.04 4.92 5.52
CA TRP A 45 15.23 5.93 6.19
C TRP A 45 13.82 5.41 6.53
N ALA A 46 13.17 4.70 5.62
CA ALA A 46 11.83 4.16 5.86
C ALA A 46 11.85 3.11 6.98
N LEU A 47 12.87 2.25 7.03
CA LEU A 47 13.05 1.27 8.10
C LEU A 47 13.26 1.95 9.46
N ASP A 48 14.04 3.04 9.52
CA ASP A 48 14.18 3.82 10.76
C ASP A 48 12.84 4.35 11.26
N GLN A 49 12.06 4.95 10.37
CA GLN A 49 10.75 5.51 10.68
C GLN A 49 9.76 4.43 11.14
N ILE A 50 9.78 3.27 10.48
CA ILE A 50 8.91 2.14 10.81
C ILE A 50 9.29 1.55 12.17
N PHE A 51 10.58 1.27 12.41
CA PHE A 51 11.01 0.71 13.69
C PHE A 51 10.83 1.70 14.84
N ALA A 52 11.02 3.00 14.62
CA ALA A 52 10.68 4.03 15.60
C ALA A 52 9.17 4.03 15.91
N GLY A 53 8.32 3.97 14.87
CA GLY A 53 6.86 3.91 15.03
C GLY A 53 6.38 2.65 15.76
N LEU A 54 7.04 1.50 15.55
CA LEU A 54 6.72 0.25 16.24
C LEU A 54 7.15 0.25 17.73
N ARG A 55 8.16 1.04 18.09
CA ARG A 55 8.57 1.28 19.48
C ARG A 55 7.64 2.24 20.22
N ASP A 56 7.07 3.22 19.51
CA ASP A 56 6.24 4.26 20.12
C ASP A 56 4.94 3.70 20.78
N PRO A 57 4.78 3.85 22.11
CA PRO A 57 3.57 3.43 22.81
C PRO A 57 2.29 4.12 22.34
N ALA A 58 2.37 5.39 21.90
CA ALA A 58 1.20 6.12 21.42
C ALA A 58 0.69 5.52 20.10
N THR A 59 1.62 5.14 19.22
CA THR A 59 1.31 4.45 17.97
C THR A 59 0.72 3.06 18.20
N ARG A 60 1.24 2.30 19.19
CA ARG A 60 0.65 0.99 19.60
C ARG A 60 -0.81 1.13 20.03
N LYS A 61 -1.11 2.11 20.88
CA LYS A 61 -2.49 2.41 21.30
C LYS A 61 -3.37 2.76 20.09
N LYS A 62 -2.91 3.64 19.20
CA LYS A 62 -3.68 4.01 18.00
C LYS A 62 -3.95 2.80 17.10
N ALA A 63 -2.99 1.89 16.93
CA ALA A 63 -3.17 0.68 16.15
C ALA A 63 -4.27 -0.23 16.73
N GLU A 64 -4.33 -0.37 18.06
CA GLU A 64 -5.38 -1.14 18.74
C GLU A 64 -6.76 -0.50 18.56
N HIS A 65 -6.86 0.84 18.63
CA HIS A 65 -8.12 1.57 18.52
C HIS A 65 -8.64 1.70 17.09
N ALA A 66 -7.74 1.80 16.12
CA ALA A 66 -8.14 2.00 14.73
C ALA A 66 -8.82 0.77 14.12
N GLY A 67 -8.69 -0.40 14.74
CA GLY A 67 -9.22 -1.67 14.25
C GLY A 67 -8.83 -1.92 12.78
N GLY A 68 -9.65 -2.66 12.05
CA GLY A 68 -9.45 -2.88 10.61
C GLY A 68 -9.55 -1.62 9.73
N ARG A 69 -9.83 -0.43 10.29
CA ARG A 69 -9.98 0.82 9.52
C ARG A 69 -8.68 1.59 9.31
N SER A 70 -7.61 1.31 10.06
CA SER A 70 -6.26 1.80 9.69
C SER A 70 -5.67 1.12 8.45
N ALA A 71 -6.42 0.19 7.84
CA ALA A 71 -5.93 -0.73 6.83
C ALA A 71 -5.96 -0.18 5.39
N ALA A 72 -6.57 0.97 5.11
CA ALA A 72 -6.62 1.44 3.73
C ALA A 72 -5.21 1.84 3.25
N ARG A 73 -4.76 1.22 2.16
CA ARG A 73 -3.52 1.61 1.48
C ARG A 73 -3.61 3.07 1.04
N PRO A 74 -2.47 3.78 0.95
CA PRO A 74 -2.47 5.11 0.37
C PRO A 74 -2.93 5.06 -1.08
N GLU A 75 -3.65 6.10 -1.50
CA GLU A 75 -4.14 6.23 -2.86
C GLU A 75 -3.55 7.49 -3.50
N CYS A 76 -3.29 7.42 -4.80
CA CYS A 76 -2.92 8.58 -5.61
C CYS A 76 -3.86 8.63 -6.81
N PRO A 77 -4.70 9.67 -6.95
CA PRO A 77 -5.66 9.76 -8.06
C PRO A 77 -5.00 9.62 -9.45
N CYS A 78 -3.78 10.16 -9.61
CA CYS A 78 -3.07 10.10 -10.88
C CYS A 78 -2.24 8.82 -11.06
N GLY A 79 -2.10 8.00 -10.02
CA GLY A 79 -1.35 6.73 -10.04
C GLY A 79 0.16 6.85 -10.29
N ARG A 80 0.71 8.07 -10.39
CA ARG A 80 2.11 8.34 -10.78
C ARG A 80 3.05 8.59 -9.61
N ASN A 81 2.51 8.59 -8.38
CA ASN A 81 3.33 8.79 -7.20
C ASN A 81 4.30 7.60 -7.03
N PRO A 82 5.62 7.84 -7.05
CA PRO A 82 6.62 6.76 -6.99
C PRO A 82 6.57 5.98 -5.67
N LEU A 83 6.06 6.60 -4.61
CA LEU A 83 6.01 6.00 -3.28
C LEU A 83 4.95 4.91 -3.15
N LEU A 84 4.00 4.79 -4.10
CA LEU A 84 3.00 3.73 -4.07
C LEU A 84 3.64 2.33 -4.15
N ALA A 85 4.43 2.09 -5.20
CA ALA A 85 5.15 0.83 -5.39
C ALA A 85 6.22 0.63 -4.31
N PHE A 86 6.91 1.71 -3.92
CA PHE A 86 7.90 1.70 -2.84
C PHE A 86 7.33 1.12 -1.53
N PHE A 87 6.24 1.69 -1.03
CA PHE A 87 5.65 1.23 0.23
C PHE A 87 4.91 -0.11 0.09
N LEU A 88 4.41 -0.46 -1.10
CA LEU A 88 3.84 -1.78 -1.37
C LEU A 88 4.90 -2.88 -1.23
N ALA A 89 6.05 -2.71 -1.88
CA ALA A 89 7.18 -3.64 -1.78
C ALA A 89 7.71 -3.74 -0.34
N GLY A 90 7.74 -2.62 0.38
CA GLY A 90 8.19 -2.58 1.78
C GLY A 90 7.24 -3.26 2.75
N GLU A 91 5.93 -3.07 2.56
CA GLU A 91 4.90 -3.78 3.31
C GLU A 91 5.12 -5.29 3.17
N GLN A 92 5.30 -5.76 1.94
CA GLN A 92 5.55 -7.17 1.67
C GLN A 92 6.86 -7.68 2.30
N ALA A 93 7.97 -6.97 2.16
CA ALA A 93 9.26 -7.37 2.73
C ALA A 93 9.21 -7.50 4.27
N LEU A 94 8.56 -6.54 4.94
CA LEU A 94 8.40 -6.55 6.40
C LEU A 94 7.45 -7.64 6.87
N LEU A 95 6.37 -7.90 6.13
CA LEU A 95 5.44 -9.00 6.42
C LEU A 95 6.11 -10.35 6.32
N GLU A 96 6.90 -10.58 5.27
CA GLU A 96 7.66 -11.83 5.12
C GLU A 96 8.60 -12.06 6.30
N ALA A 97 9.37 -11.05 6.70
CA ALA A 97 10.27 -11.14 7.86
C ALA A 97 9.49 -11.41 9.16
N LEU A 98 8.37 -10.70 9.38
CA LEU A 98 7.51 -10.91 10.55
C LEU A 98 6.97 -12.34 10.62
N VAL A 99 6.47 -12.88 9.51
CA VAL A 99 5.91 -14.23 9.45
C VAL A 99 6.99 -15.28 9.70
N LEU A 100 8.18 -15.11 9.11
CA LEU A 100 9.30 -16.03 9.33
C LEU A 100 9.73 -16.05 10.80
N GLU A 101 9.82 -14.88 11.45
CA GLU A 101 10.12 -14.78 12.88
C GLU A 101 9.05 -15.45 13.76
N GLN A 102 7.77 -15.19 13.46
CA GLN A 102 6.67 -15.80 14.21
C GLN A 102 6.56 -17.32 14.02
N ALA A 103 7.05 -17.83 12.88
CA ALA A 103 7.11 -19.26 12.59
C ALA A 103 8.31 -19.94 13.28
N ALA A 104 9.46 -19.25 13.34
CA ALA A 104 10.67 -19.76 14.01
C ALA A 104 10.50 -19.86 15.53
N HIS A 105 9.60 -19.08 16.12
CA HIS A 105 9.31 -19.07 17.55
C HIS A 105 7.92 -19.66 17.88
N LEU A 106 7.87 -20.81 18.57
CA LEU A 106 6.62 -21.43 19.04
C LEU A 106 6.59 -21.64 20.57
N PRO A 107 5.44 -21.45 21.24
CA PRO A 107 4.14 -21.02 20.71
C PRO A 107 3.83 -19.56 21.10
N ILE A 108 4.00 -18.61 20.16
CA ILE A 108 3.39 -17.28 20.30
C ILE A 108 1.88 -17.46 20.20
N ASP A 109 1.16 -16.91 21.17
CA ASP A 109 -0.31 -16.87 21.19
C ASP A 109 -0.84 -16.23 19.88
N PRO A 110 -1.79 -16.87 19.17
CA PRO A 110 -2.39 -16.31 17.95
C PRO A 110 -2.81 -14.84 18.07
N ALA A 111 -3.38 -14.44 19.21
CA ALA A 111 -3.79 -13.04 19.41
C ALA A 111 -2.59 -12.07 19.40
N GLN A 112 -1.43 -12.51 19.88
CA GLN A 112 -0.20 -11.71 19.86
C GLN A 112 0.36 -11.59 18.45
N ARG A 113 0.21 -12.63 17.62
CA ARG A 113 0.60 -12.59 16.19
C ARG A 113 -0.25 -11.57 15.43
N ASP A 114 -1.56 -11.60 15.62
CA ASP A 114 -2.49 -10.66 14.99
C ASP A 114 -2.24 -9.23 15.46
N THR A 115 -1.96 -9.04 16.74
CA THR A 115 -1.62 -7.72 17.29
C THR A 115 -0.34 -7.16 16.64
N ALA A 116 0.70 -7.98 16.52
CA ALA A 116 1.96 -7.58 15.90
C ALA A 116 1.77 -7.22 14.42
N LEU A 117 0.97 -8.02 13.69
CA LEU A 117 0.63 -7.80 12.29
C LEU A 117 -0.15 -6.48 12.11
N ASN A 118 -1.17 -6.25 12.93
CA ASN A 118 -1.98 -5.03 12.88
C ASN A 118 -1.14 -3.78 13.18
N GLN A 119 -0.21 -3.86 14.12
CA GLN A 119 0.70 -2.76 14.43
C GLN A 119 1.66 -2.48 13.27
N LEU A 120 2.20 -3.51 12.62
CA LEU A 120 3.03 -3.34 11.43
C LEU A 120 2.26 -2.64 10.30
N TYR A 121 1.06 -3.13 9.97
CA TYR A 121 0.20 -2.50 8.97
C TYR A 121 -0.12 -1.06 9.31
N TYR A 122 -0.51 -0.78 10.56
CA TYR A 122 -0.81 0.57 11.03
C TYR A 122 0.37 1.51 10.76
N VAL A 123 1.56 1.15 11.24
CA VAL A 123 2.75 2.01 11.15
C VAL A 123 3.12 2.27 9.70
N ILE A 124 3.28 1.22 8.90
CA ILE A 124 3.74 1.39 7.52
C ILE A 124 2.72 2.16 6.68
N ARG A 125 1.42 1.89 6.84
CA ARG A 125 0.37 2.58 6.07
C ARG A 125 0.18 4.02 6.51
N ALA A 126 0.36 4.33 7.80
CA ALA A 126 0.34 5.70 8.29
C ALA A 126 1.50 6.53 7.72
N ILE A 127 2.71 5.96 7.68
CA ILE A 127 3.87 6.59 7.04
C ILE A 127 3.61 6.75 5.54
N ALA A 128 3.23 5.67 4.86
CA ALA A 128 3.00 5.66 3.42
C ALA A 128 1.95 6.71 3.01
N ARG A 129 0.86 6.83 3.76
CA ARG A 129 -0.17 7.85 3.52
C ARG A 129 0.38 9.26 3.67
N ARG A 130 1.08 9.56 4.77
CA ARG A 130 1.67 10.88 5.00
C ARG A 130 2.61 11.28 3.85
N GLU A 131 3.50 10.37 3.44
CA GLU A 131 4.49 10.67 2.40
C GLU A 131 3.86 10.74 1.00
N VAL A 132 2.92 9.84 0.70
CA VAL A 132 2.16 9.87 -0.56
C VAL A 132 1.37 11.18 -0.67
N ASP A 133 0.67 11.59 0.40
CA ASP A 133 -0.09 12.83 0.43
C ASP A 133 0.81 14.06 0.29
N ALA A 134 1.95 14.08 0.99
CA ALA A 134 2.94 15.15 0.88
C ALA A 134 3.46 15.30 -0.56
N PHE A 135 3.85 14.20 -1.21
CA PHE A 135 4.30 14.22 -2.60
C PHE A 135 3.15 14.60 -3.56
N CYS A 136 1.95 14.10 -3.32
CA CYS A 136 0.74 14.42 -4.10
C CYS A 136 0.33 15.90 -3.97
N SER A 137 0.69 16.59 -2.88
CA SER A 137 0.38 18.02 -2.68
C SER A 137 1.10 18.93 -3.69
N VAL A 138 2.26 18.50 -4.19
CA VAL A 138 3.06 19.23 -5.19
C VAL A 138 2.93 18.65 -6.61
N CYS A 139 2.12 17.61 -6.78
CA CYS A 139 1.95 16.92 -8.05
C CYS A 139 1.04 17.70 -9.01
N GLN A 140 1.59 18.20 -10.12
CA GLN A 140 0.82 18.93 -11.15
C GLN A 140 -0.25 18.06 -11.83
N HIS A 141 -0.02 16.75 -11.97
CA HIS A 141 -1.00 15.83 -12.56
C HIS A 141 -2.25 15.65 -11.68
N ARG A 142 -2.11 15.79 -10.35
CA ARG A 142 -3.25 15.76 -9.43
C ARG A 142 -4.18 16.94 -9.67
N LEU A 143 -3.61 18.13 -9.85
CA LEU A 143 -4.38 19.35 -10.13
C LEU A 143 -5.16 19.23 -11.44
N ALA A 144 -4.55 18.65 -12.48
CA ALA A 144 -5.22 18.42 -13.76
C ALA A 144 -6.41 17.45 -13.64
N GLN A 145 -6.29 16.39 -12.83
CA GLN A 145 -7.39 15.44 -12.62
C GLN A 145 -8.52 16.00 -11.75
N VAL A 146 -8.21 16.83 -10.75
CA VAL A 146 -9.22 17.52 -9.92
C VAL A 146 -9.94 18.62 -10.70
N ALA A 147 -9.30 19.21 -11.71
CA ALA A 147 -9.94 20.15 -12.63
C ALA A 147 -10.80 19.48 -13.73
N HIS A 148 -10.56 18.18 -14.01
CA HIS A 148 -11.25 17.43 -15.06
C HIS A 148 -12.37 16.43 -14.66
N PRO A 149 -12.87 16.33 -13.42
CA PRO A 149 -13.92 15.34 -13.09
C PRO A 149 -15.24 15.64 -13.82
N ALA A 150 -15.43 16.86 -14.34
CA ALA A 150 -16.66 17.29 -15.01
C ALA A 150 -16.79 16.86 -16.49
N LYS A 151 -15.75 16.31 -17.14
CA LYS A 151 -15.81 15.96 -18.59
C LYS A 151 -15.99 14.47 -18.90
N GLN A 152 -15.92 13.57 -17.92
CA GLN A 152 -16.01 12.11 -18.16
C GLN A 152 -17.38 11.48 -17.85
N ALA A 153 -18.35 12.24 -17.31
CA ALA A 153 -19.71 11.74 -17.04
C ALA A 153 -20.64 11.74 -18.28
N SER A 154 -20.17 12.08 -19.48
CA SER A 154 -21.02 12.28 -20.67
C SER A 154 -20.69 11.36 -21.85
N ALA A 155 -20.14 10.17 -21.61
CA ALA A 155 -19.78 9.23 -22.67
C ALA A 155 -20.34 7.81 -22.49
N VAL A 156 -21.37 7.61 -21.66
CA VAL A 156 -22.15 6.37 -21.64
C VAL A 156 -23.63 6.72 -21.82
N ALA A 157 -23.97 7.15 -23.03
CA ALA A 157 -25.33 7.04 -23.55
C ALA A 157 -25.24 6.13 -24.79
N VAL A 158 -25.49 4.85 -24.58
CA VAL A 158 -25.73 3.89 -25.67
C VAL A 158 -27.17 4.12 -26.15
N PRO A 159 -27.42 4.52 -27.40
CA PRO A 159 -28.77 4.54 -27.92
C PRO A 159 -29.19 3.11 -28.27
N THR A 160 -30.11 2.55 -27.48
CA THR A 160 -30.89 1.37 -27.84
C THR A 160 -31.95 1.77 -28.89
N ALA A 161 -31.69 1.46 -30.16
CA ALA A 161 -32.67 1.56 -31.24
C ALA A 161 -33.26 0.17 -31.55
N GLU A 162 -34.44 -0.07 -30.97
CA GLU A 162 -35.66 -0.58 -31.60
C GLU A 162 -35.54 -1.67 -32.70
N VAL A 163 -35.84 -2.91 -32.31
CA VAL A 163 -36.10 -4.03 -33.23
C VAL A 163 -37.58 -4.03 -33.60
N ALA A 164 -37.89 -3.65 -34.85
CA ALA A 164 -39.23 -3.76 -35.42
C ALA A 164 -39.57 -5.23 -35.73
N HIS A 165 -40.63 -5.75 -35.10
CA HIS A 165 -41.28 -7.00 -35.47
C HIS A 165 -42.03 -6.82 -36.80
N THR A 166 -41.71 -7.62 -37.82
CA THR A 166 -42.57 -7.82 -38.99
C THR A 166 -43.07 -9.26 -38.98
N ALA A 167 -44.37 -9.42 -38.72
CA ALA A 167 -45.09 -10.67 -38.87
C ALA A 167 -45.44 -10.88 -40.36
N ALA A 168 -45.15 -12.06 -40.90
CA ALA A 168 -45.72 -12.54 -42.15
C ALA A 168 -46.08 -14.03 -42.02
N THR A 169 -47.38 -14.28 -42.12
CA THR A 169 -48.11 -15.55 -42.08
C THR A 169 -47.80 -16.45 -43.29
N PRO A 170 -47.86 -17.80 -43.17
CA PRO A 170 -47.62 -18.70 -44.29
C PRO A 170 -48.88 -18.87 -45.18
N ALA A 171 -48.68 -18.97 -46.48
CA ALA A 171 -49.69 -19.43 -47.44
C ALA A 171 -49.45 -20.91 -47.78
N THR A 172 -50.55 -21.63 -47.92
CA THR A 172 -50.68 -23.03 -48.32
C THR A 172 -50.65 -23.15 -49.84
#